data_AF-M3XIP9-F1
#
_entry.id   AF-M3XIP9-F1
#
_cell.length_a   1.000
_cell.length_b   1.000
_cell.length_c   1.000
_cell.angle_alpha   90.00
_cell.angle_beta   90.00
_cell.angle_gamma   90.00
#
_symmetry.space_group_name_H-M   'P 1'
#
loop_
_entity.id
_entity.type
_entity.pdbx_description
1 polymer ?
#
loop_
_entity_poly.entity_id
_entity_poly.type
_entity_poly.pdbx_seq_one_letter_code
_entity_poly.pdbx_strand_id
1 'polypeptide(L)'
;KVTYFCKLLVSFSLFGYRCYPVYLGGTSVPLGVGTNNSKRACDQLRCTACDFRVATFDEYEWDKSCDYLFFRNNMPNFNKLKGKMNRRIGTRAYACQCNWRSIKELTALGTNQELRWVCGKHTE
;
A
#
# COMPACT_ATOMS: atom_id res chain seq x y z
N LYS A 1 20.81 -17.02 38.02
CA LYS A 1 19.83 -17.48 37.01
C LYS A 1 18.98 -16.28 36.64
N VAL A 2 19.18 -15.80 35.43
CA VAL A 2 18.64 -14.54 34.91
C VAL A 2 17.32 -14.84 34.20
N THR A 3 16.23 -14.21 34.63
CA THR A 3 15.03 -14.03 33.81
C THR A 3 14.45 -12.66 34.14
N TYR A 4 14.73 -11.71 33.24
CA TYR A 4 14.27 -10.34 33.31
C TYR A 4 12.75 -10.27 33.14
N PHE A 5 12.06 -9.82 34.18
CA PHE A 5 10.74 -9.21 34.05
C PHE A 5 10.92 -7.89 33.29
N CYS A 6 10.59 -7.87 32.00
CA CYS A 6 10.55 -6.64 31.22
C CYS A 6 9.36 -5.80 31.71
N LYS A 7 9.61 -4.92 32.67
CA LYS A 7 8.67 -3.88 33.09
C LYS A 7 8.42 -2.96 31.90
N LEU A 8 7.14 -2.83 31.61
CA LEU A 8 6.49 -2.03 30.60
C LEU A 8 6.79 -0.52 30.80
N LEU A 9 7.92 -0.04 30.30
CA LEU A 9 8.17 1.37 30.03
C LEU A 9 9.03 1.44 28.76
N VAL A 10 8.44 1.07 27.61
CA VAL A 10 9.06 1.35 26.32
C VAL A 10 8.74 2.81 25.98
N SER A 11 9.79 3.60 26.12
CA SER A 11 10.06 4.90 25.53
C SER A 11 9.30 5.15 24.22
N PHE A 12 8.72 6.35 24.08
CA PHE A 12 8.18 6.89 22.82
C PHE A 12 9.01 6.44 21.60
N SER A 13 8.34 5.82 20.64
CA SER A 13 8.99 4.96 19.66
C SER A 13 9.74 5.75 18.58
N LEU A 14 11.07 5.74 18.65
CA LEU A 14 11.94 6.15 17.52
C LEU A 14 12.05 5.06 16.44
N PHE A 15 11.36 3.93 16.61
CA PHE A 15 11.41 2.75 15.75
C PHE A 15 10.08 2.56 15.04
N GLY A 16 9.97 3.10 13.82
CA GLY A 16 8.75 2.96 13.03
C GLY A 16 8.28 1.52 12.79
N TYR A 17 6.97 1.38 12.60
CA TYR A 17 6.22 0.13 12.54
C TYR A 17 6.11 -0.40 11.11
N ARG A 18 5.94 -1.72 10.95
CA ARG A 18 5.66 -2.32 9.62
C ARG A 18 4.39 -3.15 9.67
N CYS A 19 3.64 -3.16 8.58
CA CYS A 19 2.49 -4.05 8.45
C CYS A 19 2.94 -5.51 8.40
N TYR A 20 2.19 -6.38 9.10
CA TYR A 20 2.33 -7.83 8.95
C TYR A 20 1.01 -8.55 9.28
N PRO A 21 0.35 -9.17 8.29
CA PRO A 21 0.66 -9.14 6.85
C PRO A 21 0.36 -7.76 6.23
N VAL A 22 0.85 -7.53 5.01
CA VAL A 22 0.54 -6.30 4.27
C VAL A 22 -0.81 -6.48 3.56
N TYR A 23 -1.72 -5.53 3.70
CA TYR A 23 -3.01 -5.55 3.01
C TYR A 23 -3.13 -4.41 2.00
N LEU A 24 -3.83 -4.70 0.91
CA LEU A 24 -4.50 -3.72 0.05
C LEU A 24 -5.99 -3.73 0.37
N GLY A 25 -6.70 -2.66 0.09
CA GLY A 25 -8.15 -2.59 0.26
C GLY A 25 -8.78 -1.48 -0.56
N GLY A 26 -10.09 -1.58 -0.80
CA GLY A 26 -10.85 -0.50 -1.41
C GLY A 26 -11.06 0.69 -0.48
N THR A 27 -11.89 1.63 -0.92
CA THR A 27 -12.10 2.90 -0.20
C THR A 27 -12.75 2.71 1.18
N SER A 28 -13.58 1.67 1.35
CA SER A 28 -14.20 1.33 2.64
C SER A 28 -13.21 0.81 3.69
N VAL A 29 -12.01 0.38 3.26
CA VAL A 29 -10.97 -0.12 4.16
C VAL A 29 -10.10 1.06 4.60
N PRO A 30 -9.98 1.31 5.92
CA PRO A 30 -9.14 2.39 6.43
C PRO A 30 -7.66 2.13 6.10
N LEU A 31 -6.96 3.22 5.83
CA LEU A 31 -5.51 3.22 5.65
C LEU A 31 -4.77 3.16 7.00
N GLY A 32 -3.52 2.67 6.97
CA GLY A 32 -2.60 2.70 8.10
C GLY A 32 -1.87 1.37 8.34
N VAL A 33 -1.45 1.13 9.59
CA VAL A 33 -0.70 -0.07 9.96
C VAL A 33 -1.63 -1.29 10.00
N GLY A 34 -1.40 -2.24 9.10
CA GLY A 34 -2.10 -3.53 9.04
C GLY A 34 -1.45 -4.58 9.95
N THR A 35 -2.23 -5.17 10.83
CA THR A 35 -1.84 -6.33 11.66
C THR A 35 -2.91 -7.42 11.56
N ASN A 36 -2.63 -8.63 12.06
CA ASN A 36 -3.65 -9.71 12.12
C ASN A 36 -4.93 -9.28 12.86
N ASN A 37 -4.80 -8.44 13.89
CA ASN A 37 -5.93 -7.98 14.71
C ASN A 37 -6.55 -6.68 14.19
N SER A 38 -5.80 -5.88 13.42
CA SER A 38 -6.28 -4.63 12.81
C SER A 38 -6.04 -4.67 11.31
N LYS A 39 -7.05 -5.14 10.58
CA LYS A 39 -7.00 -5.25 9.12
C LYS A 39 -7.18 -3.88 8.47
N ARG A 40 -6.05 -3.25 8.11
CA ARG A 40 -5.96 -1.93 7.46
C ARG A 40 -5.15 -2.03 6.18
N ALA A 41 -5.51 -1.26 5.17
CA ALA A 41 -4.73 -1.15 3.94
C ALA A 41 -3.47 -0.29 4.21
N CYS A 42 -2.30 -0.74 3.74
CA CYS A 42 -1.05 -0.02 4.00
C CYS A 42 -0.98 1.28 3.17
N ASP A 43 -0.71 2.40 3.83
CA ASP A 43 -0.45 3.72 3.21
C ASP A 43 1.04 4.01 3.00
N GLN A 44 1.93 3.18 3.55
CA GLN A 44 3.38 3.28 3.38
C GLN A 44 3.91 2.24 2.39
N LEU A 45 3.14 1.89 1.35
CA LEU A 45 3.55 0.89 0.37
C LEU A 45 4.73 1.36 -0.49
N ARG A 46 5.70 0.48 -0.69
CA ARG A 46 6.87 0.70 -1.54
C ARG A 46 7.08 -0.47 -2.47
N CYS A 47 7.37 -0.19 -3.74
CA CYS A 47 7.72 -1.21 -4.70
C CYS A 47 9.23 -1.49 -4.66
N THR A 48 9.64 -2.73 -4.41
CA THR A 48 11.05 -3.13 -4.42
C THR A 48 11.64 -3.33 -5.82
N ALA A 49 10.80 -3.27 -6.87
CA ALA A 49 11.23 -3.42 -8.25
C ALA A 49 11.68 -2.09 -8.89
N CYS A 50 10.91 -1.02 -8.67
CA CYS A 50 11.24 0.31 -9.18
C CYS A 50 11.67 1.29 -8.08
N ASP A 51 11.59 0.90 -6.81
CA ASP A 51 11.98 1.71 -5.64
C ASP A 51 11.05 2.89 -5.31
N PHE A 52 9.95 3.05 -6.06
CA PHE A 52 8.95 4.10 -5.87
C PHE A 52 7.94 3.75 -4.77
N ARG A 53 7.41 4.80 -4.12
CA ARG A 53 6.18 4.71 -3.33
C ARG A 53 5.01 4.33 -4.23
N VAL A 54 4.12 3.48 -3.71
CA VAL A 54 2.88 3.14 -4.40
C VAL A 54 1.87 4.25 -4.12
N ALA A 55 1.41 4.93 -5.17
CA ALA A 55 0.35 5.92 -5.07
C ALA A 55 -1.02 5.22 -4.94
N THR A 56 -1.92 5.86 -4.19
CA THR A 56 -3.28 5.38 -3.93
C THR A 56 -4.31 6.44 -4.30
N PHE A 57 -5.39 6.04 -4.97
CA PHE A 57 -6.47 6.94 -5.38
C PHE A 57 -7.83 6.32 -5.02
N ASP A 58 -8.58 7.01 -4.16
CA ASP A 58 -9.88 6.56 -3.65
C ASP A 58 -10.99 6.82 -4.65
N GLU A 59 -11.98 5.92 -4.68
CA GLU A 59 -13.09 5.92 -5.65
C GLU A 59 -12.67 5.86 -7.12
N TYR A 60 -11.50 5.32 -7.40
CA TYR A 60 -10.99 5.14 -8.76
C TYR A 60 -10.57 3.69 -9.03
N GLU A 61 -10.59 3.34 -10.30
CA GLU A 61 -9.96 2.16 -10.85
C GLU A 61 -9.15 2.52 -12.10
N TRP A 62 -8.11 1.74 -12.39
CA TRP A 62 -7.37 1.84 -13.64
C TRP A 62 -8.21 1.37 -14.82
N ASP A 63 -8.18 2.14 -15.91
CA ASP A 63 -8.78 1.75 -17.17
C ASP A 63 -8.10 0.49 -17.75
N LYS A 64 -8.85 -0.33 -18.50
CA LYS A 64 -8.32 -1.57 -19.10
C LYS A 64 -7.25 -1.32 -20.16
N SER A 65 -7.23 -0.12 -20.75
CA SER A 65 -6.21 0.32 -21.71
C SER A 65 -4.93 0.84 -21.06
N CYS A 66 -4.78 0.70 -19.73
CA CYS A 66 -3.52 0.96 -19.04
C CYS A 66 -2.44 -0.03 -19.49
N ASP A 67 -1.24 0.48 -19.75
CA ASP A 67 -0.08 -0.32 -20.09
C ASP A 67 1.15 0.08 -19.26
N TYR A 68 2.21 -0.71 -19.39
CA TYR A 68 3.46 -0.49 -18.68
C TYR A 68 4.10 0.88 -18.97
N LEU A 69 4.10 1.33 -20.23
CA LEU A 69 4.75 2.58 -20.63
C LEU A 69 4.02 3.79 -20.06
N PHE A 70 2.70 3.72 -19.94
CA PHE A 70 1.91 4.76 -19.30
C PHE A 70 2.37 5.03 -17.87
N PHE A 71 2.51 4.00 -17.03
CA PHE A 71 2.97 4.21 -15.64
C PHE A 71 4.42 4.63 -15.57
N ARG A 72 5.29 4.03 -16.38
CA ARG A 72 6.72 4.37 -16.42
C ARG A 72 6.96 5.85 -16.72
N ASN A 73 6.17 6.43 -17.61
CA ASN A 73 6.34 7.80 -18.07
C ASN A 73 5.59 8.84 -17.24
N ASN A 74 4.54 8.44 -16.51
CA ASN A 74 3.63 9.39 -15.86
C ASN A 74 3.65 9.33 -14.32
N MET A 75 4.11 8.26 -13.69
CA MET A 75 4.20 8.21 -12.23
C MET A 75 5.27 9.16 -11.66
N PRO A 76 5.01 9.89 -10.55
CA PRO A 76 3.79 9.89 -9.72
C PRO A 76 2.80 11.04 -10.04
N ASN A 77 2.82 11.61 -11.25
CA ASN A 77 2.04 12.80 -11.57
C ASN A 77 0.54 12.51 -11.71
N PHE A 78 -0.24 12.87 -10.68
CA PHE A 78 -1.69 12.65 -10.64
C PHE A 78 -2.44 13.22 -11.86
N ASN A 79 -2.09 14.43 -12.32
CA ASN A 79 -2.79 15.08 -13.44
C ASN A 79 -2.66 14.25 -14.72
N LYS A 80 -1.51 13.61 -14.94
CA LYS A 80 -1.30 12.70 -16.08
C LYS A 80 -2.00 11.36 -15.88
N LEU A 81 -1.98 10.82 -14.66
CA LEU A 81 -2.59 9.54 -14.32
C LEU A 81 -4.12 9.56 -14.41
N LYS A 82 -4.74 10.69 -14.06
CA LYS A 82 -6.21 10.87 -14.07
C LYS A 82 -6.85 10.55 -15.42
N GLY A 83 -6.14 10.74 -16.53
CA GLY A 83 -6.63 10.41 -17.87
C GLY A 83 -6.87 8.92 -18.14
N LYS A 84 -6.33 8.03 -17.30
CA LYS A 84 -6.52 6.56 -17.39
C LYS A 84 -7.19 5.98 -16.14
N MET A 85 -7.89 6.80 -15.37
CA MET A 85 -8.67 6.36 -14.20
C MET A 85 -10.15 6.56 -14.44
N ASN A 86 -10.94 5.54 -14.14
CA ASN A 86 -12.40 5.60 -14.16
C ASN A 86 -12.92 5.72 -12.73
N ARG A 87 -13.94 6.57 -12.52
CA ARG A 87 -14.56 6.69 -11.19
C ARG A 87 -15.32 5.41 -10.87
N ARG A 88 -15.02 4.79 -9.73
CA ARG A 88 -15.66 3.57 -9.24
C ARG A 88 -15.73 3.56 -7.71
N ILE A 89 -16.94 3.80 -7.19
CA ILE A 89 -17.22 3.87 -5.75
C ILE A 89 -16.81 2.56 -5.06
N GLY A 90 -16.19 2.70 -3.88
CA GLY A 90 -15.71 1.58 -3.07
C GLY A 90 -14.41 0.94 -3.55
N THR A 91 -13.90 1.32 -4.72
CA THR A 91 -12.61 0.83 -5.25
C THR A 91 -11.50 1.81 -4.90
N ARG A 92 -10.27 1.31 -4.77
CA ARG A 92 -9.05 2.11 -4.65
C ARG A 92 -8.05 1.65 -5.70
N ALA A 93 -7.52 2.59 -6.47
CA ALA A 93 -6.48 2.35 -7.45
C ALA A 93 -5.10 2.50 -6.80
N TYR A 94 -4.22 1.54 -7.05
CA TYR A 94 -2.84 1.49 -6.55
C TYR A 94 -1.89 1.45 -7.75
N ALA A 95 -0.80 2.23 -7.73
CA ALA A 95 0.22 2.11 -8.76
C ALA A 95 1.62 2.54 -8.30
N CYS A 96 2.63 1.90 -8.88
CA CYS A 96 4.00 2.41 -8.96
C CYS A 96 4.39 2.52 -10.44
N GLN A 97 5.66 2.84 -10.73
CA GLN A 97 6.12 2.96 -12.12
C GLN A 97 6.06 1.66 -12.93
N CYS A 98 6.03 0.49 -12.30
CA CYS A 98 6.14 -0.79 -12.99
C CYS A 98 4.96 -1.74 -12.80
N ASN A 99 4.01 -1.42 -11.92
CA ASN A 99 2.86 -2.26 -11.63
C ASN A 99 1.69 -1.42 -11.09
N TRP A 100 0.46 -1.91 -11.26
CA TRP A 100 -0.77 -1.23 -10.87
C TRP A 100 -1.86 -2.25 -10.57
N ARG A 101 -2.78 -1.92 -9.67
CA ARG A 101 -3.99 -2.73 -9.37
C ARG A 101 -5.14 -1.86 -8.90
N SER A 102 -6.36 -2.32 -9.15
CA SER A 102 -7.60 -1.76 -8.59
C SER A 102 -8.17 -2.77 -7.60
N ILE A 103 -8.46 -2.34 -6.36
CA ILE A 103 -8.89 -3.23 -5.29
C ILE A 103 -10.19 -2.68 -4.67
N LYS A 104 -11.18 -3.55 -4.47
CA LYS A 104 -12.45 -3.21 -3.82
C LYS A 104 -12.52 -3.79 -2.40
N GLU A 105 -12.18 -5.07 -2.26
CA GLU A 105 -12.22 -5.77 -0.98
C GLU A 105 -10.82 -5.85 -0.35
N LEU A 106 -10.77 -5.97 0.98
CA LEU A 106 -9.51 -6.19 1.68
C LEU A 106 -8.82 -7.45 1.16
N THR A 107 -7.60 -7.30 0.66
CA THR A 107 -6.80 -8.36 0.07
C THR A 107 -5.43 -8.36 0.72
N ALA A 108 -5.04 -9.50 1.31
CA ALA A 108 -3.66 -9.65 1.76
C ALA A 108 -2.74 -9.73 0.54
N LEU A 109 -1.68 -8.91 0.53
CA LEU A 109 -0.50 -9.17 -0.30
C LEU A 109 0.16 -10.41 0.31
N GLY A 110 -0.30 -11.59 -0.08
CA GLY A 110 0.35 -12.85 0.28
C GLY A 110 1.77 -12.90 -0.28
N THR A 111 2.42 -14.06 -0.23
CA THR A 111 3.71 -14.33 -0.92
C THR A 111 3.60 -14.29 -2.46
N ASN A 112 2.56 -13.67 -3.00
CA ASN A 112 2.25 -13.58 -4.41
C ASN A 112 3.32 -12.72 -5.10
N GLN A 113 4.26 -13.39 -5.79
CA GLN A 113 5.51 -12.80 -6.30
C GLN A 113 5.33 -11.73 -7.38
N GLU A 114 4.14 -11.65 -8.00
CA GLU A 114 3.87 -10.67 -9.07
C GLU A 114 3.97 -9.22 -8.58
N LEU A 115 3.44 -8.95 -7.38
CA LEU A 115 3.47 -7.62 -6.77
C LEU A 115 4.62 -7.54 -5.78
N ARG A 116 5.73 -6.95 -6.24
CA ARG A 116 6.89 -6.61 -5.42
C ARG A 116 6.65 -5.39 -4.53
N TRP A 117 5.48 -5.32 -3.89
CA TRP A 117 5.09 -4.23 -2.99
C TRP A 117 5.19 -4.68 -1.53
N VAL A 118 5.84 -3.86 -0.71
CA VAL A 118 6.08 -4.12 0.71
C VAL A 118 5.72 -2.89 1.55
N CYS A 119 5.55 -3.08 2.85
CA CYS A 119 5.44 -1.95 3.78
C CYS A 119 6.81 -1.26 3.94
N GLY A 120 6.87 0.02 3.60
CA GLY A 120 8.05 0.88 3.64
C GLY A 120 8.42 1.44 5.01
N LYS A 121 7.71 1.04 6.09
CA LYS A 121 7.78 1.55 7.47
C LYS A 121 6.90 2.78 7.71
N HIS A 122 6.06 2.73 8.74
CA HIS A 122 5.26 3.83 9.26
C HIS A 122 6.04 4.54 10.37
N THR A 123 6.05 5.87 10.36
CA THR A 123 6.56 6.69 11.46
C THR A 123 5.36 7.26 12.22
N GLU A 124 5.42 7.27 13.55
CA GLU A 124 4.44 7.96 14.40
C GLU A 124 4.29 9.44 14.04
#